data_AF-A0A944VQR6-F1
#
_entry.id   AF-A0A944VQR6-F1
#
_cell.length_a   1.000
_cell.length_b   1.000
_cell.length_c   1.000
_cell.angle_alpha   90.00
_cell.angle_beta   90.00
_cell.angle_gamma   90.00
#
_symmetry.space_group_name_H-M   'P 1'
#
loop_
_entity.id
_entity.type
_entity.pdbx_description
1 polymer ?
#
loop_
_entity_poly.entity_id
_entity_poly.type
_entity_poly.pdbx_seq_one_letter_code
_entity_poly.pdbx_strand_id
1 'polypeptide(L)'
;MSARLKQVLYSVGIVGAMLLTSNVYSQPKGNNTNRHDQMREEMKAKMQEVFKQLDLSPEQEEQLQAHRKNHRGQTGEFREILKAKRETLKNELQKEELNMEEIYKIHNELKGLHSKKADHRLEGILEVRKILTAEQFRKFCELRKEMRSMKRKGKRKEFY
;
A
#
# COMPACT_ATOMS: atom_id res chain seq x y z
N MET A 1 -35.82 51.59 -17.47
CA MET A 1 -34.91 50.78 -16.61
C MET A 1 -33.48 51.01 -17.07
N SER A 2 -32.62 51.53 -16.21
CA SER A 2 -31.27 52.00 -16.56
C SER A 2 -30.28 50.84 -16.73
N ALA A 3 -29.30 51.02 -17.62
CA ALA A 3 -28.31 50.00 -18.02
C ALA A 3 -27.51 49.40 -16.83
N ARG A 4 -27.46 50.10 -15.69
CA ARG A 4 -26.81 49.61 -14.46
C ARG A 4 -27.56 48.46 -13.77
N LEU A 5 -28.86 48.31 -13.99
CA LEU A 5 -29.67 47.24 -13.38
C LEU A 5 -29.47 45.88 -14.07
N LYS A 6 -29.14 45.88 -15.37
CA LYS A 6 -28.87 44.65 -16.12
C LYS A 6 -27.49 44.05 -15.79
N GLN A 7 -26.48 44.88 -15.50
CA GLN A 7 -25.14 44.38 -15.13
C GLN A 7 -25.09 43.73 -13.74
N VAL A 8 -25.89 44.20 -12.77
CA VAL A 8 -25.98 43.58 -11.44
C VAL A 8 -26.72 42.23 -11.47
N LEU A 9 -27.69 42.07 -12.38
CA LEU A 9 -28.39 40.79 -12.58
C LEU A 9 -27.50 39.72 -13.24
N TYR A 10 -26.54 40.12 -14.10
CA TYR A 10 -25.59 39.19 -14.70
C TYR A 10 -24.48 38.73 -13.74
N SER A 11 -24.10 39.53 -12.73
CA SER A 11 -23.06 39.15 -11.77
C SER A 11 -23.55 38.22 -10.64
N VAL A 12 -24.86 38.19 -10.35
CA VAL A 12 -25.45 37.25 -9.37
C VAL A 12 -25.73 35.87 -9.98
N GLY A 13 -25.96 35.79 -11.30
CA GLY A 13 -26.25 34.53 -12.00
C GLY A 13 -25.06 33.57 -12.14
N ILE A 14 -23.82 34.08 -12.18
CA ILE A 14 -22.62 33.24 -12.40
C ILE A 14 -22.10 32.62 -11.09
N VAL A 15 -22.30 33.29 -9.94
CA VAL A 15 -21.91 32.74 -8.63
C VAL A 15 -22.87 31.64 -8.16
N GLY A 16 -24.15 31.69 -8.57
CA GLY A 16 -25.14 30.66 -8.25
C GLY A 16 -24.90 29.30 -8.92
N ALA A 17 -24.19 29.26 -10.05
CA ALA A 17 -23.98 28.02 -10.81
C ALA A 17 -22.75 27.21 -10.36
N MET A 18 -21.85 27.78 -9.56
CA MET A 18 -20.67 27.05 -9.04
C MET A 18 -20.92 26.33 -7.70
N LEU A 19 -22.05 26.57 -7.04
CA LEU A 19 -22.37 25.97 -5.74
C LEU A 19 -23.21 24.68 -5.82
N LEU A 20 -23.58 24.22 -7.02
CA LEU A 20 -24.43 23.03 -7.22
C LEU A 20 -23.71 21.79 -7.75
N THR A 21 -22.38 21.82 -7.96
CA THR A 21 -21.62 20.65 -8.45
C THR A 21 -20.72 20.00 -7.39
N SER A 22 -20.73 20.46 -6.14
CA SER A 22 -19.80 20.00 -5.09
C SER A 22 -20.14 18.65 -4.44
N ASN A 23 -21.20 17.95 -4.85
CA ASN A 23 -21.58 16.65 -4.25
C ASN A 23 -21.17 15.39 -5.04
N VAL A 24 -20.39 15.48 -6.12
CA VAL A 24 -20.06 14.29 -6.95
C VAL A 24 -18.73 13.59 -6.58
N TYR A 25 -17.92 14.11 -5.65
CA TYR A 25 -16.69 13.42 -5.24
C TYR A 25 -16.55 13.19 -3.74
N SER A 26 -17.52 12.47 -3.17
CA SER A 26 -17.22 11.61 -2.02
C SER A 26 -18.00 10.30 -2.15
N GLN A 27 -17.51 9.43 -3.04
CA GLN A 27 -17.92 8.03 -2.97
C GLN A 27 -17.62 7.52 -1.56
N PRO A 28 -18.63 7.11 -0.77
CA PRO A 28 -18.38 6.53 0.53
C PRO A 28 -17.51 5.30 0.33
N LYS A 29 -16.48 5.14 1.17
CA LYS A 29 -15.62 3.97 1.22
C LYS A 29 -16.53 2.76 1.44
N GLY A 30 -16.89 2.07 0.35
CA GLY A 30 -17.78 0.91 0.39
C GLY A 30 -17.27 -0.10 1.42
N ASN A 31 -18.20 -0.75 2.11
CA ASN A 31 -17.97 -1.73 3.17
C ASN A 31 -17.17 -2.93 2.61
N ASN A 32 -15.83 -2.79 2.55
CA ASN A 32 -14.93 -3.69 1.80
C ASN A 32 -14.11 -4.61 2.72
N THR A 33 -14.54 -4.78 3.97
CA THR A 33 -13.96 -5.73 4.94
C THR A 33 -13.91 -7.14 4.35
N ASN A 34 -15.01 -7.59 3.72
CA ASN A 34 -15.10 -8.91 3.08
C ASN A 34 -14.07 -9.11 1.96
N ARG A 35 -13.81 -8.10 1.11
CA ARG A 35 -12.85 -8.25 0.00
C ARG A 35 -11.41 -8.30 0.49
N HIS A 36 -11.08 -7.55 1.54
CA HIS A 36 -9.75 -7.58 2.14
C HIS A 36 -9.45 -8.93 2.79
N ASP A 37 -10.43 -9.49 3.49
CA ASP A 37 -10.29 -10.79 4.14
C ASP A 37 -10.27 -11.93 3.14
N GLN A 38 -11.12 -11.90 2.10
CA GLN A 38 -11.06 -12.85 0.98
C GLN A 38 -9.70 -12.84 0.28
N MET A 39 -9.16 -11.65 -0.05
CA MET A 39 -7.81 -11.55 -0.64
C MET A 39 -6.71 -12.10 0.28
N ARG A 40 -6.87 -11.96 1.60
CA ARG A 40 -5.92 -12.47 2.58
C ARG A 40 -5.94 -14.00 2.65
N GLU A 41 -7.12 -14.59 2.61
CA GLU A 41 -7.28 -16.05 2.59
C GLU A 41 -6.80 -16.65 1.26
N GLU A 42 -7.13 -16.04 0.11
CA GLU A 42 -6.57 -16.46 -1.19
C GLU A 42 -5.03 -16.42 -1.20
N MET A 43 -4.45 -15.39 -0.60
CA MET A 43 -2.99 -15.27 -0.52
C MET A 43 -2.39 -16.37 0.38
N LYS A 44 -3.05 -16.71 1.50
CA LYS A 44 -2.62 -17.83 2.35
C LYS A 44 -2.70 -19.15 1.59
N ALA A 45 -3.81 -19.43 0.90
CA ALA A 45 -4.00 -20.67 0.14
C ALA A 45 -2.94 -20.84 -0.95
N LYS A 46 -2.69 -19.81 -1.77
CA LYS A 46 -1.62 -19.84 -2.78
C LYS A 46 -0.24 -20.06 -2.18
N MET A 47 -0.03 -19.54 -0.98
CA MET A 47 1.25 -19.66 -0.30
C MET A 47 1.43 -21.04 0.35
N GLN A 48 0.36 -21.67 0.81
CA GLN A 48 0.36 -23.10 1.20
C GLN A 48 0.65 -24.00 0.00
N GLU A 49 0.10 -23.65 -1.17
CA GLU A 49 0.36 -24.38 -2.41
C GLU A 49 1.86 -24.33 -2.80
N VAL A 50 2.49 -23.16 -2.69
CA VAL A 50 3.95 -23.03 -2.86
C VAL A 50 4.71 -23.93 -1.89
N PHE A 51 4.24 -24.08 -0.65
CA PHE A 51 4.90 -24.91 0.35
C PHE A 51 4.78 -26.40 0.06
N LYS A 52 3.61 -26.85 -0.39
CA LYS A 52 3.43 -28.24 -0.85
C LYS A 52 4.36 -28.56 -2.00
N GLN A 53 4.58 -27.62 -2.93
CA GLN A 53 5.48 -27.81 -4.06
C GLN A 53 6.97 -27.79 -3.71
N LEU A 54 7.35 -27.41 -2.48
CA LEU A 54 8.75 -27.37 -2.05
C LEU A 54 9.21 -28.64 -1.33
N ASP A 55 8.32 -29.61 -1.14
CA ASP A 55 8.60 -30.87 -0.43
C ASP A 55 9.28 -30.60 0.91
N LEU A 56 8.70 -29.68 1.70
CA LEU A 56 9.26 -29.24 2.98
C LEU A 56 9.17 -30.36 4.03
N SER A 57 10.20 -30.48 4.86
CA SER A 57 10.08 -31.28 6.08
C SER A 57 9.12 -30.61 7.07
N PRO A 58 8.51 -31.37 8.01
CA PRO A 58 7.66 -30.79 9.05
C PRO A 58 8.36 -29.68 9.85
N GLU A 59 9.65 -29.85 10.13
CA GLU A 59 10.48 -28.86 10.84
C GLU A 59 10.69 -27.59 10.00
N GLN A 60 10.98 -27.72 8.70
CA GLN A 60 11.11 -26.58 7.79
C GLN A 60 9.79 -25.81 7.68
N GLU A 61 8.67 -26.52 7.62
CA GLU A 61 7.35 -25.91 7.57
C GLU A 61 7.07 -25.09 8.84
N GLU A 62 7.31 -25.65 10.03
CA GLU A 62 7.12 -24.96 11.30
C GLU A 62 7.99 -23.70 11.40
N GLN A 63 9.28 -23.80 11.07
CA GLN A 63 10.21 -22.66 11.08
C GLN A 63 9.76 -21.55 10.12
N LEU A 64 9.28 -21.92 8.92
CA LEU A 64 8.77 -20.97 7.95
C LEU A 64 7.46 -20.31 8.39
N GLN A 65 6.57 -21.05 9.04
CA GLN A 65 5.33 -20.51 9.60
C GLN A 65 5.62 -19.52 10.74
N ALA A 66 6.55 -19.85 11.64
CA ALA A 66 7.00 -18.97 12.71
C ALA A 66 7.63 -17.69 12.16
N HIS A 67 8.56 -17.81 11.21
CA HIS A 67 9.17 -16.67 10.52
C HIS A 67 8.12 -15.74 9.91
N ARG A 68 7.12 -16.30 9.22
CA ARG A 68 6.02 -15.50 8.63
C ARG A 68 5.20 -14.75 9.66
N LYS A 69 4.86 -15.39 10.78
CA LYS A 69 4.06 -14.75 11.84
C LYS A 69 4.80 -13.54 12.41
N ASN A 70 6.08 -13.70 12.71
CA ASN A 70 6.94 -12.64 13.24
C ASN A 70 7.11 -11.50 12.22
N HIS A 71 7.46 -11.84 10.97
CA HIS A 71 7.68 -10.85 9.92
C HIS A 71 6.40 -10.06 9.58
N ARG A 72 5.22 -10.70 9.68
CA ARG A 72 3.93 -10.04 9.46
C ARG A 72 3.61 -9.00 10.53
N GLY A 73 3.92 -9.27 11.80
CA GLY A 73 3.73 -8.32 12.90
C GLY A 73 4.54 -7.05 12.67
N GLN A 74 5.85 -7.20 12.46
CA GLN A 74 6.78 -6.10 12.21
C GLN A 74 6.40 -5.26 10.97
N THR A 75 5.91 -5.92 9.91
CA THR A 75 5.47 -5.22 8.71
C THR A 75 4.24 -4.33 8.95
N GLY A 76 3.37 -4.71 9.89
CA GLY A 76 2.16 -3.95 10.25
C GLY A 76 2.50 -2.60 10.86
N GLU A 77 3.32 -2.60 11.91
CA GLU A 77 3.78 -1.38 12.59
C GLU A 77 4.51 -0.44 11.64
N PHE A 78 5.39 -1.00 10.82
CA PHE A 78 6.16 -0.24 9.85
C PHE A 78 5.27 0.45 8.80
N ARG A 79 4.15 -0.17 8.43
CA ARG A 79 3.18 0.41 7.49
C ARG A 79 2.47 1.62 8.09
N GLU A 80 2.05 1.54 9.34
CA GLU A 80 1.35 2.65 10.01
C GLU A 80 2.28 3.85 10.21
N ILE A 81 3.54 3.61 10.62
CA ILE A 81 4.55 4.68 10.76
C ILE A 81 4.79 5.38 9.41
N LEU A 82 5.00 4.62 8.33
CA LEU A 82 5.17 5.20 6.99
C LEU A 82 3.95 6.00 6.53
N LYS A 83 2.74 5.52 6.85
CA LYS A 83 1.50 6.21 6.49
C LYS A 83 1.39 7.53 7.24
N ALA A 84 1.60 7.52 8.55
CA ALA A 84 1.58 8.72 9.37
C ALA A 84 2.59 9.77 8.86
N LYS A 85 3.85 9.39 8.60
CA LYS A 85 4.87 10.31 8.10
C LYS A 85 4.56 10.89 6.71
N ARG A 86 3.89 10.13 5.84
CA ARG A 86 3.41 10.66 4.55
C ARG A 86 2.26 11.64 4.71
N GLU A 87 1.36 11.39 5.65
CA GLU A 87 0.29 12.34 5.98
C GLU A 87 0.87 13.62 6.57
N THR A 88 1.87 13.53 7.46
CA THR A 88 2.59 14.70 7.97
C THR A 88 3.25 15.50 6.86
N LEU A 89 3.99 14.84 5.95
CA LEU A 89 4.62 15.51 4.81
C LEU A 89 3.56 16.19 3.91
N LYS A 90 2.46 15.50 3.63
CA LYS A 90 1.36 16.05 2.83
C LYS A 90 0.79 17.31 3.48
N ASN A 91 0.54 17.27 4.78
CA ASN A 91 -0.02 18.40 5.52
C ASN A 91 0.95 19.59 5.52
N GLU A 92 2.26 19.35 5.68
CA GLU A 92 3.28 20.40 5.64
C GLU A 92 3.33 21.10 4.28
N LEU A 93 3.23 20.33 3.19
CA LEU A 93 3.21 20.85 1.82
C LEU A 93 1.92 21.59 1.44
N GLN A 94 0.87 21.50 2.26
CA GLN A 94 -0.41 22.18 2.04
C GLN A 94 -0.53 23.51 2.80
N LYS A 95 0.45 23.86 3.64
CA LYS A 95 0.47 25.15 4.34
C LYS A 95 0.73 26.30 3.37
N GLU A 96 0.18 27.47 3.69
CA GLU A 96 0.39 28.70 2.91
C GLU A 96 1.87 29.12 2.90
N GLU A 97 2.53 29.00 4.06
CA GLU A 97 3.97 29.20 4.20
C GLU A 97 4.68 27.85 4.39
N LEU A 98 5.65 27.57 3.51
CA LEU A 98 6.40 26.33 3.55
C LEU A 98 7.52 26.41 4.59
N ASN A 99 7.48 25.50 5.57
CA ASN A 99 8.62 25.26 6.44
C ASN A 99 9.57 24.23 5.80
N MET A 100 10.59 24.73 5.10
CA MET A 100 11.56 23.87 4.40
C MET A 100 12.35 22.97 5.36
N GLU A 101 12.68 23.43 6.56
CA GLU A 101 13.41 22.63 7.55
C GLU A 101 12.61 21.40 7.97
N GLU A 102 11.33 21.59 8.29
CA GLU A 102 10.44 20.49 8.68
C GLU A 102 10.19 19.53 7.51
N ILE A 103 10.03 20.04 6.27
CA ILE A 103 9.92 19.21 5.06
C ILE A 103 11.16 18.31 4.89
N TYR A 104 12.37 18.87 5.00
CA TYR A 104 13.60 18.10 4.86
C TYR A 104 13.78 17.09 5.99
N LYS A 105 13.39 17.44 7.21
CA LYS A 105 13.39 16.52 8.36
C LYS A 105 12.47 15.32 8.11
N ILE A 106 11.20 15.55 7.72
CA ILE A 106 10.26 14.47 7.42
C ILE A 106 10.75 13.62 6.23
N HIS A 107 11.35 14.25 5.23
CA HIS A 107 11.95 13.53 4.09
C HIS A 107 13.08 12.60 4.53
N ASN A 108 13.99 13.07 5.41
CA ASN A 108 15.08 12.27 5.92
C ASN A 108 14.59 11.10 6.78
N GLU A 109 13.56 11.31 7.59
CA GLU A 109 12.91 10.25 8.36
C GLU A 109 12.28 9.19 7.43
N LEU A 110 11.57 9.62 6.38
CA LEU A 110 11.02 8.73 5.36
C LEU A 110 12.12 7.92 4.64
N LYS A 111 13.25 8.55 4.30
CA LYS A 111 14.41 7.88 3.72
C LYS A 111 14.96 6.81 4.68
N GLY A 112 15.13 7.15 5.95
CA GLY A 112 15.56 6.22 7.00
C GLY A 112 14.62 5.03 7.15
N LEU A 113 13.30 5.28 7.17
CA LEU A 113 12.29 4.22 7.16
C LEU A 113 12.44 3.34 5.92
N HIS A 114 12.53 3.93 4.72
CA HIS A 114 12.69 3.17 3.49
C HIS A 114 13.94 2.27 3.48
N SER A 115 15.05 2.72 4.07
CA SER A 115 16.24 1.89 4.28
C SER A 115 15.94 0.70 5.19
N LYS A 116 15.41 0.95 6.40
CA LYS A 116 15.06 -0.11 7.35
C LYS A 116 14.13 -1.16 6.74
N LYS A 117 13.20 -0.73 5.88
CA LYS A 117 12.32 -1.65 5.13
C LYS A 117 13.11 -2.56 4.18
N ALA A 118 14.10 -2.03 3.48
CA ALA A 118 14.95 -2.81 2.59
C ALA A 118 15.78 -3.82 3.40
N ASP A 119 16.33 -3.39 4.53
CA ASP A 119 17.11 -4.23 5.44
C ASP A 119 16.26 -5.39 5.99
N HIS A 120 15.08 -5.12 6.55
CA HIS A 120 14.16 -6.17 7.01
C HIS A 120 13.74 -7.13 5.90
N ARG A 121 13.60 -6.65 4.66
CA ARG A 121 13.29 -7.52 3.53
C ARG A 121 14.45 -8.43 3.18
N LEU A 122 15.69 -7.94 3.26
CA LEU A 122 16.89 -8.73 3.03
C LEU A 122 17.02 -9.79 4.13
N GLU A 123 16.89 -9.38 5.39
CA GLU A 123 16.94 -10.27 6.55
C GLU A 123 15.92 -11.41 6.43
N GLY A 124 14.66 -11.11 6.08
CA GLY A 124 13.67 -12.16 5.86
C GLY A 124 13.99 -13.11 4.69
N ILE A 125 14.65 -12.63 3.63
CA ILE A 125 15.13 -13.50 2.55
C ILE A 125 16.24 -14.43 3.06
N LEU A 126 17.17 -13.90 3.86
CA LEU A 126 18.28 -14.66 4.42
C LEU A 126 17.78 -15.72 5.42
N GLU A 127 16.80 -15.39 6.26
CA GLU A 127 16.18 -16.36 7.19
C GLU A 127 15.51 -17.51 6.44
N VAL A 128 14.73 -17.22 5.39
CA VAL A 128 14.14 -18.27 4.53
C VAL A 128 15.22 -19.12 3.87
N ARG A 129 16.34 -18.52 3.42
CA ARG A 129 17.45 -19.25 2.81
C ARG A 129 18.18 -20.16 3.80
N LYS A 130 18.20 -19.84 5.09
CA LYS A 130 18.76 -20.69 6.15
C LYS A 130 17.89 -21.93 6.41
N ILE A 131 16.58 -21.81 6.27
CA ILE A 131 15.62 -22.90 6.49
C ILE A 131 15.57 -23.85 5.29
N LEU A 132 15.60 -23.30 4.07
CA LEU A 132 15.48 -24.07 2.83
C LEU A 132 16.85 -24.57 2.31
N THR A 133 16.84 -25.71 1.63
CA THR A 133 17.99 -26.12 0.81
C THR A 133 18.20 -25.15 -0.37
N ALA A 134 19.38 -25.19 -0.99
CA ALA A 134 19.67 -24.33 -2.14
C ALA A 134 18.67 -24.55 -3.30
N GLU A 135 18.30 -25.80 -3.56
CA GLU A 135 17.36 -26.17 -4.60
C GLU A 135 15.92 -25.73 -4.28
N GLN A 136 15.47 -25.97 -3.04
CA GLN A 136 14.17 -25.49 -2.55
C GLN A 136 14.09 -23.97 -2.63
N PHE A 137 15.14 -23.25 -2.27
CA PHE A 137 15.17 -21.79 -2.34
C PHE A 137 15.09 -21.26 -3.78
N ARG A 138 15.75 -21.94 -4.73
CA ARG A 138 15.65 -21.60 -6.16
C ARG A 138 14.21 -21.76 -6.66
N LYS A 139 13.59 -22.92 -6.38
CA LYS A 139 12.19 -23.19 -6.73
C LYS A 139 11.23 -22.19 -6.07
N PHE A 140 11.48 -21.85 -4.80
CA PHE A 140 10.71 -20.83 -4.08
C PHE A 140 10.78 -19.45 -4.77
N CYS A 141 11.97 -19.05 -5.23
CA CYS A 141 12.15 -17.80 -5.95
C CYS A 141 11.36 -17.75 -7.27
N GLU A 142 11.33 -18.85 -8.02
CA GLU A 142 10.59 -18.99 -9.27
C GLU A 142 9.07 -18.92 -9.04
N LEU A 143 8.55 -19.73 -8.12
CA LEU A 143 7.13 -19.73 -7.75
C LEU A 143 6.67 -18.35 -7.27
N ARG A 144 7.49 -17.65 -6.49
CA ARG A 144 7.17 -16.27 -6.05
C ARG A 144 7.12 -15.27 -7.20
N LYS A 145 7.96 -15.45 -8.24
CA LYS A 145 7.95 -14.59 -9.44
C LYS A 145 6.66 -14.79 -10.24
N GLU A 146 6.20 -16.02 -10.38
CA GLU A 146 4.93 -16.35 -11.06
C GLU A 146 3.71 -15.79 -10.33
N MET A 147 3.65 -15.94 -9.00
CA MET A 147 2.60 -15.33 -8.18
C MET A 147 2.54 -13.81 -8.38
N ARG A 148 3.70 -13.15 -8.47
CA ARG A 148 3.77 -11.70 -8.68
C ARG A 148 3.30 -11.30 -10.09
N SER A 149 3.60 -12.11 -11.11
CA SER A 149 3.20 -11.82 -12.50
C SER A 149 1.69 -11.98 -12.69
N MET A 150 1.09 -13.02 -12.12
CA MET A 150 -0.37 -13.25 -12.15
C MET A 150 -1.14 -12.11 -11.49
N LYS A 151 -0.68 -11.62 -10.33
CA LYS A 151 -1.30 -10.47 -9.65
C LYS A 151 -1.30 -9.19 -10.50
N ARG A 152 -0.25 -8.98 -11.32
CA ARG A 152 -0.17 -7.82 -12.22
C ARG A 152 -1.12 -7.95 -13.41
N LYS A 153 -1.29 -9.16 -13.94
CA LYS A 153 -2.22 -9.43 -15.05
C LYS A 153 -3.68 -9.30 -14.63
N GLY A 154 -4.06 -9.79 -13.44
CA GLY A 154 -5.41 -9.64 -12.90
C GLY A 154 -5.81 -8.18 -12.73
N LYS A 155 -4.92 -7.35 -12.18
CA LYS A 155 -5.15 -5.90 -12.05
C LYS A 155 -5.33 -5.18 -13.38
N ARG A 156 -4.68 -5.62 -14.47
CA ARG A 156 -4.87 -4.97 -15.79
C ARG A 156 -6.24 -5.26 -16.40
N LYS A 157 -6.90 -6.36 -16.07
CA LYS A 157 -8.21 -6.72 -16.63
C LYS A 157 -9.39 -5.97 -15.97
N GLU A 158 -9.24 -5.46 -14.74
CA GLU A 158 -10.30 -4.68 -14.07
C GLU A 158 -10.38 -3.21 -14.55
N PHE A 159 -9.44 -2.74 -15.37
CA PHE A 159 -9.38 -1.35 -15.85
C PHE A 159 -9.74 -1.17 -17.34
N TYR A 160 -10.25 -2.22 -18.00
CA TYR A 160 -10.78 -2.16 -19.37
C TYR A 160 -12.21 -2.68 -19.42
#